data_AF-A0A9E5DIK5-F1
#
_entry.id   AF-A0A9E5DIK5-F1
#
_cell.length_a   1.000
_cell.length_b   1.000
_cell.length_c   1.000
_cell.angle_alpha   90.00
_cell.angle_beta   90.00
_cell.angle_gamma   90.00
#
_symmetry.space_group_name_H-M   'P 1'
#
loop_
_entity.id
_entity.type
_entity.pdbx_description
1 polymer ?
#
loop_
_entity_poly.entity_id
_entity_poly.type
_entity_poly.pdbx_seq_one_letter_code
_entity_poly.pdbx_strand_id
1 'polypeptide(L)'
;MSLQVLHNVTSTIIHIFGGVNSTPLATLLVGLGFALLFAIIIGAVIYGAIRAFKAIPSMTTKEFIAFIALLAVVLIILGIILP
;
A
#
# COMPACT_ATOMS: atom_id res chain seq x y z
N MET A 1 -53.59 -13.40 -5.74
CA MET A 1 -52.75 -12.93 -6.87
C MET A 1 -51.82 -11.77 -6.49
N SER A 2 -52.25 -10.76 -5.72
CA SER A 2 -51.40 -9.62 -5.31
C SER A 2 -50.19 -9.97 -4.44
N LEU A 3 -50.35 -10.87 -3.46
CA LEU A 3 -49.26 -11.31 -2.58
C LEU A 3 -48.16 -12.09 -3.33
N GLN A 4 -48.52 -12.78 -4.40
CA GLN A 4 -47.59 -13.56 -5.20
C GLN A 4 -46.76 -12.67 -6.13
N VAL A 5 -47.37 -11.59 -6.63
CA VAL A 5 -46.65 -10.52 -7.33
C VAL A 5 -45.70 -9.80 -6.38
N LEU A 6 -46.14 -9.49 -5.15
CA LEU A 6 -45.28 -8.86 -4.15
C LEU A 6 -44.10 -9.76 -3.78
N HIS A 7 -44.33 -11.05 -3.56
CA HIS A 7 -43.26 -12.02 -3.30
C HIS A 7 -42.27 -12.13 -4.47
N ASN A 8 -42.75 -12.13 -5.72
CA ASN A 8 -41.88 -12.17 -6.90
C ASN A 8 -41.07 -10.89 -7.11
N VAL A 9 -41.65 -9.73 -6.83
CA VAL A 9 -40.93 -8.45 -6.91
C VAL A 9 -39.88 -8.37 -5.80
N THR A 10 -40.25 -8.76 -4.57
CA THR A 10 -39.33 -8.78 -3.43
C THR A 10 -38.20 -9.80 -3.63
N SER A 11 -38.47 -11.00 -4.16
CA SER A 11 -37.42 -11.99 -4.42
C SER A 11 -36.47 -11.54 -5.52
N THR A 12 -36.97 -10.86 -6.56
CA THR A 12 -36.15 -10.28 -7.63
C THR A 12 -35.24 -9.18 -7.10
N ILE A 13 -35.76 -8.29 -6.24
CA ILE A 13 -34.96 -7.24 -5.58
C ILE A 13 -33.88 -7.88 -4.70
N ILE A 14 -34.23 -8.87 -3.88
CA ILE A 14 -33.26 -9.57 -3.02
C ILE A 14 -32.20 -10.31 -3.86
N HIS A 15 -32.55 -10.83 -5.03
CA HIS A 15 -31.58 -11.50 -5.91
C HIS A 15 -30.66 -10.50 -6.65
N ILE A 16 -31.16 -9.30 -6.98
CA ILE A 16 -30.36 -8.22 -7.57
C ILE A 16 -29.38 -7.64 -6.53
N PHE A 17 -29.81 -7.45 -5.28
CA PHE A 17 -28.97 -6.89 -4.22
C PHE A 17 -28.14 -7.94 -3.45
N GLY A 18 -28.63 -9.18 -3.34
CA GLY A 18 -27.93 -10.31 -2.72
C GLY A 18 -26.99 -11.06 -3.66
N GLY A 19 -27.13 -10.86 -4.98
CA GLY A 19 -26.28 -11.43 -6.03
C GLY A 19 -25.11 -10.53 -6.47
N VAL A 20 -24.95 -9.34 -5.87
CA VAL A 20 -23.71 -8.56 -6.01
C VAL A 20 -22.66 -9.27 -5.18
N ASN A 21 -22.10 -10.34 -5.75
CA ASN A 21 -20.91 -11.01 -5.28
C ASN A 21 -19.84 -9.90 -5.22
N SER A 22 -19.66 -9.31 -4.04
CA SER A 22 -18.79 -8.17 -3.78
C SER A 22 -17.32 -8.59 -3.81
N THR A 23 -17.04 -9.88 -3.94
CA THR A 23 -15.71 -10.48 -4.01
C THR A 23 -14.83 -9.94 -5.15
N PRO A 24 -15.26 -9.72 -6.40
CA PRO A 24 -14.35 -9.25 -7.45
C PRO A 24 -13.96 -7.77 -7.25
N LEU A 25 -14.93 -6.91 -6.91
CA LEU A 25 -14.70 -5.47 -6.72
C LEU A 25 -13.96 -5.17 -5.42
N ALA A 26 -14.30 -5.83 -4.32
CA ALA A 26 -13.60 -5.67 -3.05
C ALA A 26 -12.15 -6.15 -3.16
N THR A 27 -11.90 -7.28 -3.85
CA THR A 27 -10.53 -7.77 -4.06
C THR A 27 -9.70 -6.80 -4.90
N LEU A 28 -10.30 -6.21 -5.95
CA LEU A 28 -9.64 -5.17 -6.74
C LEU A 28 -9.32 -3.93 -5.91
N LEU A 29 -10.25 -3.43 -5.09
CA LEU A 29 -10.01 -2.26 -4.23
C LEU A 29 -8.93 -2.53 -3.19
N VAL A 30 -8.92 -3.71 -2.58
CA VAL A 30 -7.89 -4.13 -1.62
C VAL A 30 -6.52 -4.20 -2.30
N GLY A 31 -6.45 -4.83 -3.48
CA GLY A 31 -5.21 -4.89 -4.27
C GLY A 31 -4.69 -3.51 -4.66
N LEU A 32 -5.58 -2.60 -5.06
CA LEU A 32 -5.23 -1.23 -5.40
C LEU A 32 -4.75 -0.44 -4.17
N GLY A 33 -5.35 -0.68 -3.01
CA GLY A 33 -4.92 -0.11 -1.73
C GLY A 33 -3.50 -0.53 -1.37
N PHE A 34 -3.19 -1.83 -1.46
CA PHE A 34 -1.83 -2.31 -1.22
C PHE A 34 -0.82 -1.78 -2.24
N ALA A 35 -1.20 -1.73 -3.53
CA ALA A 35 -0.34 -1.17 -4.56
C ALA A 35 0.00 0.31 -4.31
N LEU A 36 -0.98 1.10 -3.87
CA LEU A 36 -0.77 2.49 -3.51
C LEU A 36 0.12 2.64 -2.28
N LEU A 37 -0.13 1.87 -1.22
CA LEU A 37 0.73 1.89 -0.03
C LEU A 37 2.18 1.53 -0.39
N PHE A 38 2.37 0.51 -1.22
CA PHE A 38 3.68 0.10 -1.68
C PHE A 38 4.37 1.19 -2.52
N ALA A 39 3.63 1.83 -3.44
CA ALA A 39 4.13 2.93 -4.24
C ALA A 39 4.55 4.14 -3.38
N ILE A 40 3.78 4.46 -2.33
CA ILE A 40 4.12 5.54 -1.38
C ILE A 40 5.40 5.20 -0.61
N ILE A 41 5.53 3.97 -0.12
CA ILE A 41 6.72 3.52 0.62
C ILE A 41 7.95 3.62 -0.28
N ILE A 42 7.88 3.09 -1.50
CA ILE A 42 9.00 3.17 -2.47
C ILE A 42 9.32 4.63 -2.78
N GLY A 43 8.31 5.45 -3.07
CA GLY A 43 8.50 6.87 -3.37
C GLY A 43 9.18 7.63 -2.23
N ALA A 44 8.79 7.35 -0.98
CA ALA A 44 9.40 7.94 0.21
C ALA A 44 10.86 7.52 0.38
N VAL A 45 11.18 6.24 0.15
CA VAL A 45 12.55 5.72 0.21
C VAL A 45 13.42 6.37 -0.86
N ILE A 46 12.95 6.41 -2.11
CA ILE A 46 13.70 7.01 -3.22
C ILE A 46 13.93 8.50 -2.98
N TYR A 47 12.87 9.24 -2.61
CA TYR A 47 12.97 10.66 -2.33
C TYR A 47 13.92 10.95 -1.15
N GLY A 48 13.80 10.19 -0.08
CA GLY A 48 14.67 10.28 1.10
C GLY A 48 16.13 10.03 0.74
N ALA A 49 16.41 9.00 -0.06
CA ALA A 49 17.74 8.69 -0.55
C ALA A 49 18.30 9.84 -1.39
N ILE A 50 17.56 10.32 -2.40
CA ILE A 50 17.99 11.43 -3.26
C ILE A 50 18.31 12.69 -2.42
N ARG A 51 17.45 13.01 -1.45
CA ARG A 51 17.65 14.17 -0.56
C ARG A 51 18.89 13.99 0.32
N ALA A 52 19.10 12.80 0.86
CA ALA A 52 20.28 12.48 1.66
C ALA A 52 21.57 12.59 0.83
N PHE A 53 21.60 12.02 -0.37
CA PHE A 53 22.74 12.13 -1.29
C PHE A 53 23.05 13.57 -1.68
N LYS A 54 22.03 14.38 -1.93
CA LYS A 54 22.20 15.82 -2.21
C LYS A 54 22.73 16.61 -1.02
N ALA A 55 22.54 16.14 0.20
CA ALA A 55 23.01 16.80 1.41
C ALA A 55 24.47 16.43 1.76
N ILE A 56 25.02 15.33 1.22
CA ILE A 56 26.41 14.89 1.45
C ILE A 56 27.44 16.01 1.23
N PRO A 57 27.40 16.82 0.14
CA PRO A 57 28.40 17.85 -0.11
C PRO A 57 28.39 19.00 0.91
N SER A 58 27.28 19.16 1.63
CA SER A 58 27.10 20.20 2.65
C SER A 58 27.27 19.70 4.09
N MET A 59 27.51 18.40 4.29
CA MET A 59 27.66 17.83 5.64
C MET A 59 29.06 18.10 6.21
N THR A 60 29.11 18.35 7.51
CA THR A 60 30.38 18.31 8.25
C THR A 60 30.86 16.86 8.41
N THR A 61 32.15 16.66 8.69
CA THR A 61 32.74 15.31 8.82
C THR A 61 32.04 14.45 9.86
N LYS A 62 31.59 15.02 10.98
CA LYS A 62 30.88 14.29 12.05
C LYS A 62 29.52 13.79 11.57
N GLU A 63 28.78 14.63 10.85
CA GLU A 63 27.46 14.30 10.30
C GLU A 63 27.57 13.24 9.20
N PHE A 64 28.61 13.33 8.36
CA PHE A 64 28.88 12.33 7.33
C PHE A 64 29.19 10.94 7.91
N ILE A 65 30.03 10.89 8.96
CA ILE A 65 30.34 9.63 9.66
C ILE A 65 29.08 9.04 10.30
N ALA A 66 28.25 9.87 10.95
CA ALA A 66 26.99 9.43 11.53
C ALA A 66 26.02 8.91 10.47
N PHE A 67 25.93 9.58 9.31
CA PHE A 67 25.13 9.13 8.17
C PHE A 67 25.58 7.77 7.64
N ILE A 68 26.89 7.57 7.44
CA ILE A 68 27.44 6.28 6.99
C ILE A 68 27.15 5.18 8.02
N ALA A 69 27.35 5.44 9.31
CA ALA A 69 27.08 4.46 10.36
C ALA A 69 25.61 4.04 10.37
N LEU A 70 24.69 5.00 10.26
CA LEU A 70 23.26 4.73 10.17
C LEU A 70 22.91 3.94 8.91
N LEU A 71 23.47 4.32 7.76
CA LEU A 71 23.26 3.61 6.49
C LEU A 71 23.76 2.17 6.55
N ALA A 72 24.90 1.93 7.18
CA ALA A 72 25.45 0.59 7.39
C ALA A 72 24.51 -0.28 8.24
N VAL A 73 23.98 0.25 9.34
CA VAL A 73 23.01 -0.47 10.19
C VAL A 73 21.75 -0.83 9.40
N VAL A 74 21.20 0.12 8.63
CA VAL A 74 20.01 -0.12 7.80
C VAL A 74 20.27 -1.22 6.76
N LEU A 75 21.44 -1.20 6.09
CA LEU A 75 21.79 -2.22 5.10
C LEU A 75 21.97 -3.61 5.71
N ILE A 76 22.57 -3.71 6.91
CA ILE A 76 22.69 -4.99 7.63
C ILE A 76 21.30 -5.56 7.94
N ILE A 77 20.40 -4.73 8.47
CA ILE A 77 19.03 -5.14 8.77
C ILE A 77 18.31 -5.60 7.50
N LEU A 78 18.44 -4.85 6.41
CA LEU A 78 17.87 -5.23 5.11
C LEU A 78 18.42 -6.57 4.62
N GLY A 79 19.73 -6.80 4.70
CA GLY A 79 20.36 -8.06 4.30
C GLY A 79 19.96 -9.27 5.17
N ILE A 80 19.54 -9.05 6.42
CA ILE A 80 18.98 -10.11 7.27
C ILE A 80 17.52 -10.41 6.88
N ILE A 81 16.74 -9.39 6.55
CA ILE A 81 15.31 -9.51 6.22
C ILE A 81 15.08 -10.05 4.80
N LEU A 82 15.94 -9.67 3.84
CA LEU A 82 15.94 -10.14 2.45
C LEU A 82 17.07 -11.17 2.25
N PRO A 83 16.83 -12.47 2.53
CA PRO A 83 17.77 -13.53 2.17
C PRO A 83 17.93 -13.68 0.64
#